data_AF-A0A958VM94-F1
#
_entry.id   AF-A0A958VM94-F1
#
_cell.length_a   1.000
_cell.length_b   1.000
_cell.length_c   1.000
_cell.angle_alpha   90.00
_cell.angle_beta   90.00
_cell.angle_gamma   90.00
#
_symmetry.space_group_name_H-M   'P 1'
#
loop_
_entity.id
_entity.type
_entity.pdbx_description
1 polymer ?
#
loop_
_entity_poly.entity_id
_entity_poly.type
_entity_poly.pdbx_seq_one_letter_code
_entity_poly.pdbx_strand_id
1 'polypeptide(L)'
;MITALFGVLLVAPECAFSQAVDSTSTTTSEILPTAVPASTPDEFIFRPIIGFSGGMLTYYRDISKGQTTNGPTLSNLAGDIRVSFPLKGSFYFTMHTLFGTLSANERGNDRSANFKTQLNVFGGEVSYNFNHFLKSNRVLDPYLSVGFDAMLFNSKTDLFDANGQAYHYWSDGTIRNQPDMPENRYSAVVIQRDYNYETDIREAAVGGIPFHDKYSFMVPVGVGVNMRMNEHLHARLGATWNFMLTDVVDGISKETKGVREGDGQNDNMLFIHVGLAWDMSKRPKEIDDEDSKSDISNEALMALTEGDDDADGVLNLLDECAGTPPGVAVDAKGCPPDADNDGVADHLDLEPASPENAVVDSNGVALSDEQLEAIYLRFIDSTGHFAQIEDTIYVLDVPSKRTRRYAGIFSVQVAGDSLTTAQADRLLSEGEVKSVQDGDKTALLVGKYDDLPTAIEKSRELKKEGIGTGTVVQQAPIAKVGAAGATGVFVSGAAARKLNNTDAVFRVQVGAFKNQPKAGAFADVPNLVSIVGEDGINRFYS
;
A
#
# COMPACT_ATOMS: atom_id res chain seq x y z
N MET A 1 -41.96 25.11 -4.56
CA MET A 1 -41.28 24.31 -5.59
C MET A 1 -40.14 23.55 -4.90
N ILE A 2 -40.52 22.59 -4.05
CA ILE A 2 -39.64 21.85 -3.12
C ILE A 2 -40.18 20.41 -3.18
N THR A 3 -39.72 19.64 -4.16
CA THR A 3 -39.84 18.18 -4.28
C THR A 3 -39.39 17.83 -5.70
N ALA A 4 -38.16 17.31 -5.84
CA ALA A 4 -37.65 16.50 -6.96
C ALA A 4 -36.13 16.68 -7.08
N LEU A 5 -35.37 16.21 -6.10
CA LEU A 5 -33.92 15.96 -6.26
C LEU A 5 -33.41 15.11 -5.08
N PHE A 6 -34.11 14.00 -4.81
CA PHE A 6 -33.63 12.90 -3.99
C PHE A 6 -34.12 11.63 -4.67
N GLY A 7 -33.27 11.00 -5.47
CA GLY A 7 -33.62 9.73 -6.11
C GLY A 7 -32.91 9.47 -7.44
N VAL A 8 -31.58 9.43 -7.45
CA VAL A 8 -30.82 8.69 -8.47
C VAL A 8 -29.48 8.26 -7.87
N LEU A 9 -29.43 7.09 -7.23
CA LEU A 9 -28.27 6.20 -7.23
C LEU A 9 -28.64 4.88 -6.53
N LEU A 10 -29.12 3.90 -7.29
CA LEU A 10 -29.08 2.44 -7.01
C LEU A 10 -30.01 1.73 -8.01
N VAL A 11 -29.48 1.39 -9.19
CA VAL A 11 -30.03 0.30 -10.01
C VAL A 11 -28.85 -0.38 -10.69
N ALA A 12 -28.54 -1.60 -10.25
CA ALA A 12 -27.71 -2.54 -11.00
C ALA A 12 -28.56 -3.21 -12.09
N PRO A 13 -28.04 -3.51 -13.29
CA PRO A 13 -28.80 -4.24 -14.28
C PRO A 13 -28.63 -5.75 -14.09
N GLU A 14 -29.70 -6.44 -13.72
CA GLU A 14 -29.84 -7.88 -13.93
C GLU A 14 -30.04 -8.13 -15.42
N CYS A 15 -29.12 -8.83 -16.07
CA CYS A 15 -29.33 -9.42 -17.39
C CYS A 15 -29.74 -10.88 -17.21
N ALA A 16 -31.04 -11.16 -17.28
CA ALA A 16 -31.58 -12.50 -17.46
C ALA A 16 -32.04 -12.66 -18.91
N PHE A 17 -31.29 -13.45 -19.69
CA PHE A 17 -31.72 -13.94 -21.00
C PHE A 17 -32.16 -15.39 -20.81
N SER A 18 -33.46 -15.66 -20.96
CA SER A 18 -34.01 -17.02 -20.99
C SER A 18 -34.70 -17.21 -22.34
N GLN A 19 -34.14 -18.10 -23.16
CA GLN A 19 -34.82 -18.69 -24.32
C GLN A 19 -35.31 -20.08 -23.93
N ALA A 20 -36.58 -20.34 -24.24
CA ALA A 20 -37.18 -21.66 -24.19
C ALA A 20 -36.94 -22.40 -25.50
N VAL A 21 -36.49 -23.67 -25.44
CA VAL A 21 -36.73 -24.69 -26.47
C VAL A 21 -36.88 -26.06 -25.79
N ASP A 22 -37.76 -26.86 -26.37
CA ASP A 22 -38.44 -28.06 -25.89
C ASP A 22 -37.63 -29.37 -26.08
N SER A 23 -37.98 -30.35 -25.23
CA SER A 23 -37.77 -31.81 -25.16
C SER A 23 -36.86 -32.58 -26.14
N THR A 24 -36.01 -33.47 -25.59
CA THR A 24 -36.12 -34.96 -25.71
C THR A 24 -35.05 -35.70 -24.88
N SER A 25 -35.42 -36.91 -24.46
CA SER A 25 -34.76 -37.87 -23.55
C SER A 25 -33.31 -38.28 -23.86
N THR A 26 -32.51 -38.60 -22.84
CA THR A 26 -32.03 -39.97 -22.50
C THR A 26 -31.18 -39.92 -21.21
N THR A 27 -31.48 -40.84 -20.28
CA THR A 27 -30.78 -41.09 -19.02
C THR A 27 -29.34 -41.54 -19.21
N THR A 28 -28.38 -40.84 -18.60
CA THR A 28 -27.08 -41.39 -18.18
C THR A 28 -26.68 -40.68 -16.89
N SER A 29 -26.56 -41.44 -15.81
CA SER A 29 -26.18 -40.97 -14.49
C SER A 29 -24.67 -40.78 -14.43
N GLU A 30 -24.20 -39.57 -14.74
CA GLU A 30 -22.87 -39.11 -14.37
C GLU A 30 -22.95 -38.44 -12.99
N ILE A 31 -22.19 -38.97 -12.04
CA ILE A 31 -21.96 -38.36 -10.73
C ILE A 31 -21.06 -37.16 -10.99
N LEU A 32 -21.66 -35.97 -11.08
CA LEU A 32 -20.94 -34.72 -11.21
C LEU A 32 -20.15 -34.48 -9.92
N PRO A 33 -18.82 -34.25 -9.96
CA PRO A 33 -18.08 -33.87 -8.77
C PRO A 33 -18.66 -32.56 -8.25
N THR A 34 -18.94 -32.53 -6.94
CA THR A 34 -19.45 -31.36 -6.22
C THR A 34 -18.54 -30.17 -6.54
N ALA A 35 -19.07 -29.19 -7.28
CA ALA A 35 -18.33 -27.99 -7.63
C ALA A 35 -17.86 -27.30 -6.33
N VAL A 36 -16.55 -27.31 -6.11
CA VAL A 36 -15.91 -26.45 -5.11
C VAL A 36 -16.29 -25.02 -5.47
N PRO A 37 -16.87 -24.22 -4.56
CA PRO A 37 -17.24 -22.85 -4.87
C PRO A 37 -15.98 -22.12 -5.33
N ALA A 38 -16.00 -21.65 -6.58
CA ALA A 38 -14.96 -20.80 -7.13
C ALA A 38 -14.66 -19.70 -6.10
N SER A 39 -13.39 -19.55 -5.74
CA SER A 39 -12.92 -18.48 -4.86
C SER A 39 -13.57 -17.17 -5.32
N THR A 40 -14.42 -16.60 -4.46
CA THR A 40 -15.07 -15.33 -4.75
C THR A 40 -13.99 -14.31 -5.11
N PRO A 41 -14.08 -13.63 -6.27
CA PRO A 41 -13.10 -12.60 -6.61
C PRO A 41 -13.10 -11.58 -5.47
N ASP A 42 -11.90 -11.19 -5.01
CA ASP A 42 -11.66 -10.21 -3.96
C ASP A 42 -12.68 -9.07 -4.08
N GLU A 43 -13.71 -9.11 -3.23
CA GLU A 43 -14.82 -8.19 -3.32
C GLU A 43 -14.25 -6.78 -3.11
N PHE A 44 -14.47 -5.86 -4.04
CA PHE A 44 -14.03 -4.48 -3.89
C PHE A 44 -14.89 -3.84 -2.79
N ILE A 45 -14.52 -4.08 -1.52
CA ILE A 45 -15.26 -3.57 -0.37
C ILE A 45 -15.03 -2.05 -0.33
N PHE A 46 -16.08 -1.31 -0.68
CA PHE A 46 -16.13 0.15 -0.62
C PHE A 46 -15.98 0.61 0.84
N ARG A 47 -14.81 1.20 1.18
CA ARG A 47 -14.49 1.67 2.54
C ARG A 47 -14.15 3.16 2.53
N PRO A 48 -15.15 4.05 2.47
CA PRO A 48 -14.92 5.49 2.49
C PRO A 48 -14.69 5.99 3.92
N ILE A 49 -13.94 7.08 4.04
CA ILE A 49 -13.87 7.89 5.25
C ILE A 49 -14.73 9.14 5.00
N ILE A 50 -15.79 9.30 5.79
CA ILE A 50 -16.71 10.42 5.64
C ILE A 50 -16.38 11.47 6.70
N GLY A 51 -16.07 12.69 6.27
CA GLY A 51 -15.70 13.79 7.14
C GLY A 51 -16.64 14.98 7.02
N PHE A 52 -16.90 15.62 8.15
CA PHE A 52 -17.59 16.90 8.24
C PHE A 52 -16.68 17.89 8.95
N SER A 53 -16.41 19.02 8.32
CA SER A 53 -15.55 20.08 8.87
C SER A 53 -16.32 21.39 8.94
N GLY A 54 -16.10 22.16 10.01
CA GLY A 54 -16.54 23.54 10.13
C GLY A 54 -15.33 24.43 10.36
N GLY A 55 -15.34 25.62 9.78
CA GLY A 55 -14.16 26.48 9.83
C GLY A 55 -14.41 27.94 9.51
N MET A 56 -13.31 28.68 9.49
CA MET A 56 -13.23 30.09 9.16
C MET A 56 -12.66 30.26 7.76
N LEU A 57 -13.35 31.03 6.93
CA LEU A 57 -12.98 31.36 5.56
C LEU A 57 -12.56 32.83 5.46
N THR A 58 -11.28 33.03 5.17
CA THR A 58 -10.64 34.35 5.14
C THR A 58 -10.27 34.72 3.72
N TYR A 59 -10.64 35.92 3.28
CA TYR A 59 -10.24 36.47 1.98
C TYR A 59 -8.86 37.13 2.05
N TYR A 60 -8.07 36.94 1.00
CA TYR A 60 -6.80 37.60 0.78
C TYR A 60 -6.72 38.14 -0.65
N ARG A 61 -6.06 39.30 -0.82
CA ARG A 61 -5.86 40.16 -2.03
C ARG A 61 -6.47 41.55 -1.90
N ASP A 62 -7.01 42.14 -2.95
CA ASP A 62 -7.14 43.58 -3.16
C ASP A 62 -7.79 44.32 -2.00
N ILE A 63 -9.01 43.94 -1.60
CA ILE A 63 -9.75 44.58 -0.49
C ILE A 63 -9.10 44.33 0.88
N SER A 64 -8.34 43.24 1.04
CA SER A 64 -7.68 42.89 2.30
C SER A 64 -6.24 43.43 2.43
N LYS A 65 -5.71 44.02 1.37
CA LYS A 65 -4.30 44.39 1.25
C LYS A 65 -3.96 45.50 2.25
N GLY A 66 -3.01 45.23 3.14
CA GLY A 66 -2.57 46.19 4.15
C GLY A 66 -3.47 46.30 5.39
N GLN A 67 -4.52 45.51 5.51
CA GLN A 67 -5.31 45.43 6.74
C GLN A 67 -4.70 44.44 7.74
N THR A 68 -4.32 44.95 8.92
CA THR A 68 -3.86 44.12 10.05
C THR A 68 -4.99 43.36 10.75
N THR A 69 -6.25 43.72 10.46
CA THR A 69 -7.46 43.19 11.09
C THR A 69 -8.11 42.02 10.33
N ASN A 70 -7.63 41.68 9.13
CA ASN A 70 -8.16 40.57 8.33
C ASN A 70 -7.59 39.21 8.80
N GLY A 71 -7.76 38.94 10.09
CA GLY A 71 -7.34 37.70 10.72
C GLY A 71 -8.39 36.60 10.58
N PRO A 72 -7.97 35.31 10.64
CA PRO A 72 -8.87 34.18 10.55
C PRO A 72 -9.90 34.09 11.70
N THR A 73 -9.74 34.88 12.77
CA THR A 73 -10.67 34.96 13.91
C THR A 73 -11.87 35.89 13.68
N LEU A 74 -11.79 36.81 12.72
CA LEU A 74 -12.86 37.75 12.33
C LEU A 74 -13.51 37.38 10.99
N SER A 75 -13.26 36.15 10.55
CA SER A 75 -13.62 35.65 9.23
C SER A 75 -14.98 34.96 9.20
N ASN A 76 -15.43 34.57 8.00
CA ASN A 76 -16.77 34.01 7.81
C ASN A 76 -16.80 32.52 8.14
N LEU A 77 -17.93 32.02 8.64
CA LEU A 77 -18.14 30.58 8.83
C LEU A 77 -18.32 29.88 7.48
N ALA A 78 -17.71 28.70 7.35
CA ALA A 78 -17.91 27.77 6.25
C ALA A 78 -17.96 26.33 6.76
N GLY A 79 -18.69 25.49 6.05
CA GLY A 79 -18.79 24.06 6.30
C GLY A 79 -18.27 23.28 5.09
N ASP A 80 -17.73 22.10 5.37
CA ASP A 80 -17.14 21.24 4.37
C ASP A 80 -17.52 19.78 4.65
N ILE A 81 -17.80 19.04 3.57
CA ILE A 81 -18.08 17.61 3.60
C ILE A 81 -17.05 16.92 2.72
N ARG A 82 -16.42 15.87 3.24
CA ARG A 82 -15.36 15.12 2.56
C ARG A 82 -15.70 13.64 2.51
N VAL A 83 -15.36 13.01 1.41
CA VAL A 83 -15.38 11.56 1.25
C VAL A 83 -14.00 11.15 0.76
N SER A 84 -13.25 10.47 1.62
CA SER A 84 -11.86 10.07 1.35
C SER A 84 -11.79 8.58 1.04
N PHE A 85 -11.02 8.25 0.02
CA PHE A 85 -10.74 6.91 -0.46
C PHE A 85 -9.25 6.62 -0.27
N PRO A 86 -8.87 5.57 0.46
CA PRO A 86 -7.48 5.17 0.54
C PRO A 86 -6.98 4.73 -0.83
N LEU A 87 -5.87 5.33 -1.29
CA LEU A 87 -5.11 4.86 -2.45
C LEU A 87 -3.98 3.95 -1.94
N LYS A 88 -3.31 3.23 -2.86
CA LYS A 88 -2.16 2.40 -2.49
C LYS A 88 -1.05 3.24 -1.83
N GLY A 89 -0.52 2.75 -0.72
CA GLY A 89 0.59 3.37 0.02
C GLY A 89 0.12 4.41 1.05
N SER A 90 0.68 5.61 0.96
CA SER A 90 0.46 6.72 1.91
C SER A 90 -0.44 7.83 1.38
N PHE A 91 -1.22 7.52 0.34
CA PHE A 91 -2.04 8.50 -0.36
C PHE A 91 -3.52 8.25 -0.13
N TYR A 92 -4.31 9.32 -0.03
CA TYR A 92 -5.77 9.26 -0.11
C TYR A 92 -6.24 10.19 -1.22
N PHE A 93 -7.26 9.77 -1.94
CA PHE A 93 -8.03 10.63 -2.81
C PHE A 93 -9.29 11.06 -2.07
N THR A 94 -9.55 12.36 -2.00
CA THR A 94 -10.67 12.91 -1.25
C THR A 94 -11.50 13.78 -2.17
N MET A 95 -12.78 13.44 -2.30
CA MET A 95 -13.76 14.35 -2.89
C MET A 95 -14.34 15.21 -1.79
N HIS A 96 -14.49 16.51 -2.02
CA HIS A 96 -15.06 17.39 -1.02
C HIS A 96 -15.96 18.46 -1.63
N THR A 97 -16.86 18.99 -0.79
CA THR A 97 -17.64 20.17 -1.08
C THR A 97 -17.60 21.13 0.09
N LEU A 98 -17.30 22.39 -0.21
CA LEU A 98 -17.22 23.49 0.75
C LEU A 98 -18.35 24.48 0.44
N PHE A 99 -19.14 24.80 1.45
CA PHE A 99 -20.20 25.79 1.39
C PHE A 99 -19.94 26.87 2.44
N GLY A 100 -20.04 28.12 2.04
CA GLY A 100 -19.73 29.20 2.96
C GLY A 100 -19.99 30.58 2.38
N THR A 101 -19.61 31.58 3.15
CA THR A 101 -19.60 32.97 2.70
C THR A 101 -18.18 33.50 2.75
N LEU A 102 -17.83 34.35 1.79
CA LEU A 102 -16.58 35.08 1.78
C LEU A 102 -16.92 36.56 1.69
N SER A 103 -16.23 37.37 2.47
CA SER A 103 -16.46 38.80 2.53
C SER A 103 -15.18 39.49 2.92
N ALA A 104 -15.03 40.73 2.47
CA ALA A 104 -14.01 41.63 2.95
C ALA A 104 -14.49 43.06 2.87
N ASN A 105 -13.86 43.90 3.68
CA ASN A 105 -14.20 45.31 3.79
C ASN A 105 -12.92 46.14 3.88
N GLU A 106 -12.72 47.01 2.91
CA GLU A 106 -11.63 47.96 2.85
C GLU A 106 -12.11 49.34 3.25
N ARG A 107 -11.44 49.93 4.24
CA ARG A 107 -11.63 51.34 4.58
C ARG A 107 -10.28 52.06 4.61
N GLY A 108 -10.00 52.79 3.54
CA GLY A 108 -8.90 53.73 3.43
C GLY A 108 -9.40 55.17 3.24
N ASN A 109 -8.46 56.11 3.19
CA ASN A 109 -8.75 57.53 2.97
C ASN A 109 -9.19 57.81 1.53
N ASP A 110 -8.58 57.12 0.56
CA ASP A 110 -8.83 57.33 -0.87
C ASP A 110 -9.68 56.21 -1.50
N ARG A 111 -9.81 55.08 -0.78
CA ARG A 111 -10.50 53.88 -1.26
C ARG A 111 -11.37 53.25 -0.20
N SER A 112 -12.61 52.95 -0.57
CA SER A 112 -13.57 52.24 0.27
C SER A 112 -14.32 51.23 -0.60
N ALA A 113 -14.12 49.95 -0.33
CA ALA A 113 -14.68 48.86 -1.10
C ALA A 113 -15.11 47.73 -0.17
N ASN A 114 -16.20 47.06 -0.52
CA ASN A 114 -16.68 45.93 0.24
C ASN A 114 -17.29 44.91 -0.72
N PHE A 115 -17.25 43.64 -0.32
CA PHE A 115 -17.97 42.60 -1.02
C PHE A 115 -18.39 41.48 -0.08
N LYS A 116 -19.41 40.77 -0.49
CA LYS A 116 -19.85 39.52 0.11
C LYS A 116 -20.30 38.58 -0.99
N THR A 117 -19.84 37.34 -0.92
CA THR A 117 -20.17 36.31 -1.89
C THR A 117 -20.52 35.01 -1.18
N GLN A 118 -21.48 34.28 -1.73
CA GLN A 118 -21.77 32.91 -1.32
C GLN A 118 -20.93 31.98 -2.18
N LEU A 119 -20.20 31.07 -1.54
CA LEU A 119 -19.33 30.11 -2.19
C LEU A 119 -19.92 28.71 -2.08
N ASN A 120 -19.98 28.04 -3.21
CA ASN A 120 -20.16 26.60 -3.29
C ASN A 120 -19.00 26.03 -4.10
N VAL A 121 -18.19 25.21 -3.46
CA VAL A 121 -17.00 24.61 -4.06
C VAL A 121 -17.19 23.11 -4.10
N PHE A 122 -16.74 22.49 -5.17
CA PHE A 122 -16.71 21.05 -5.35
C PHE A 122 -15.42 20.66 -6.03
N GLY A 123 -14.71 19.68 -5.46
CA GLY A 123 -13.47 19.24 -6.06
C GLY A 123 -12.84 18.02 -5.42
N GLY A 124 -11.63 17.73 -5.85
CA GLY A 124 -10.87 16.56 -5.48
C GLY A 124 -9.48 16.93 -5.01
N GLU A 125 -9.05 16.37 -3.89
CA GLU A 125 -7.70 16.51 -3.35
C GLU A 125 -7.01 15.15 -3.22
N VAL A 126 -5.71 15.12 -3.42
CA VAL A 126 -4.85 13.99 -3.05
C VAL A 126 -4.09 14.40 -1.80
N SER A 127 -4.14 13.57 -0.77
CA SER A 127 -3.43 13.80 0.49
C SER A 127 -2.37 12.73 0.76
N TYR A 128 -1.24 13.14 1.33
CA TYR A 128 -0.12 12.29 1.70
C TYR A 128 0.04 12.27 3.23
N ASN A 129 0.04 11.08 3.84
CA ASN A 129 -0.05 10.89 5.29
C ASN A 129 1.30 10.58 6.01
N PHE A 130 2.43 10.71 5.32
CA PHE A 130 3.80 10.49 5.87
C PHE A 130 4.00 9.13 6.61
N ASN A 131 3.14 8.13 6.41
CA ASN A 131 3.22 6.86 7.15
C ASN A 131 4.55 6.14 6.99
N HIS A 132 5.28 6.36 5.88
CA HIS A 132 6.60 5.76 5.66
C HIS A 132 7.67 6.24 6.64
N PHE A 133 7.54 7.46 7.17
CA PHE A 133 8.53 8.07 8.08
C PHE A 133 8.11 8.00 9.55
N LEU A 134 6.81 7.88 9.80
CA LEU A 134 6.21 8.00 11.13
C LEU A 134 5.79 6.62 11.66
N LYS A 135 6.03 6.35 12.95
CA LYS A 135 5.64 5.09 13.62
C LYS A 135 4.14 4.81 13.50
N SER A 136 3.73 3.54 13.36
CA SER A 136 2.32 3.12 13.18
C SER A 136 1.42 3.49 14.38
N ASN A 137 1.92 3.28 15.60
CA ASN A 137 1.21 3.55 16.85
C ASN A 137 1.32 5.03 17.26
N ARG A 138 0.57 5.90 16.60
CA ARG A 138 0.51 7.33 16.91
C ARG A 138 -0.93 7.85 16.92
N VAL A 139 -1.15 8.85 17.76
CA VAL A 139 -2.44 9.54 17.91
C VAL A 139 -2.61 10.63 16.85
N LEU A 140 -1.52 11.27 16.43
CA LEU A 140 -1.53 12.37 15.48
C LEU A 140 -0.97 11.93 14.12
N ASP A 141 -1.76 12.13 13.07
CA ASP A 141 -1.42 11.85 11.68
C ASP A 141 -1.33 13.16 10.89
N PRO A 142 -0.14 13.73 10.70
CA PRO A 142 0.03 14.87 9.82
C PRO A 142 -0.23 14.47 8.37
N TYR A 143 -0.84 15.37 7.61
CA TYR A 143 -1.03 15.20 6.18
C TYR A 143 -0.76 16.51 5.43
N LEU A 144 -0.34 16.33 4.18
CA LEU A 144 -0.27 17.39 3.16
C LEU A 144 -1.31 17.05 2.09
N SER A 145 -2.09 18.02 1.62
CA SER A 145 -3.01 17.83 0.50
C SER A 145 -2.82 18.84 -0.62
N VAL A 146 -3.10 18.41 -1.83
CA VAL A 146 -3.16 19.26 -3.02
C VAL A 146 -4.31 18.79 -3.89
N GLY A 147 -5.06 19.70 -4.48
CA GLY A 147 -6.25 19.35 -5.24
C GLY A 147 -6.56 20.31 -6.38
N PHE A 148 -7.76 20.13 -6.92
CA PHE A 148 -8.33 20.97 -7.95
C PHE A 148 -9.84 21.04 -7.75
N ASP A 149 -10.36 22.26 -7.61
CA ASP A 149 -11.76 22.48 -7.32
C ASP A 149 -12.42 23.41 -8.33
N ALA A 150 -13.69 23.15 -8.59
CA ALA A 150 -14.59 24.07 -9.24
C ALA A 150 -15.34 24.87 -8.18
N MET A 151 -15.42 26.18 -8.37
CA MET A 151 -16.12 27.09 -7.48
C MET A 151 -17.23 27.83 -8.21
N LEU A 152 -18.34 28.00 -7.50
CA LEU A 152 -19.45 28.86 -7.87
C LEU A 152 -19.53 30.00 -6.84
N PHE A 153 -19.46 31.23 -7.32
CA PHE A 153 -19.52 32.42 -6.49
C PHE A 153 -20.55 33.41 -7.03
N ASN A 154 -21.16 34.19 -6.13
CA ASN A 154 -22.07 35.26 -6.52
C ASN A 154 -21.82 36.50 -5.68
N SER A 155 -20.98 37.38 -6.20
CA SER A 155 -20.44 38.51 -5.46
C SER A 155 -21.35 39.72 -5.51
N LYS A 156 -21.66 40.22 -4.34
CA LYS A 156 -22.50 41.39 -4.12
C LYS A 156 -21.74 42.44 -3.34
N THR A 157 -22.15 43.70 -3.48
CA THR A 157 -21.62 44.85 -2.75
C THR A 157 -22.76 45.62 -2.08
N ASP A 158 -22.41 46.27 -1.00
CA ASP A 158 -23.28 47.11 -0.17
C ASP A 158 -23.00 48.58 -0.52
N LEU A 159 -23.94 49.20 -1.22
CA LEU A 159 -23.83 50.58 -1.75
C LEU A 159 -24.94 51.50 -1.24
N PHE A 160 -26.07 50.96 -0.79
CA PHE A 160 -27.24 51.72 -0.39
C PHE A 160 -27.69 51.36 1.02
N ASP A 161 -28.25 52.34 1.73
CA ASP A 161 -28.94 52.06 2.98
C ASP A 161 -30.32 51.43 2.79
N ALA A 162 -30.95 51.05 3.91
CA ALA A 162 -32.28 50.47 3.93
C ALA A 162 -33.37 51.36 3.27
N ASN A 163 -33.11 52.66 3.10
CA ASN A 163 -34.00 53.62 2.44
C ASN A 163 -33.63 53.87 0.97
N GLY A 164 -32.62 53.19 0.44
CA GLY A 164 -32.12 53.36 -0.93
C GLY A 164 -31.17 54.54 -1.12
N GLN A 165 -30.64 55.13 -0.04
CA GLN A 165 -29.70 56.24 -0.11
C GLN A 165 -28.26 55.74 -0.22
N ALA A 166 -27.52 56.26 -1.21
CA ALA A 166 -26.16 55.81 -1.48
C ALA A 166 -25.16 56.20 -0.38
N TYR A 167 -24.22 55.29 -0.10
CA TYR A 167 -23.12 55.54 0.82
C TYR A 167 -22.03 56.38 0.18
N HIS A 168 -21.72 57.51 0.80
CA HIS A 168 -20.58 58.34 0.45
C HIS A 168 -19.57 58.36 1.59
N TYR A 169 -18.37 57.88 1.28
CA TYR A 169 -17.26 57.80 2.22
C TYR A 169 -16.48 59.12 2.21
N TRP A 170 -16.46 59.80 3.35
CA TRP A 170 -15.76 61.08 3.49
C TRP A 170 -14.35 60.87 4.05
N SER A 171 -13.48 61.85 3.77
CA SER A 171 -12.09 61.90 4.23
C SER A 171 -11.94 61.94 5.77
N ASP A 172 -12.99 62.38 6.48
CA ASP A 172 -13.07 62.37 7.94
C ASP A 172 -13.40 60.98 8.55
N GLY A 173 -13.57 59.96 7.71
CA GLY A 173 -13.93 58.60 8.10
C GLY A 173 -15.43 58.38 8.29
N THR A 174 -16.26 59.43 8.22
CA THR A 174 -17.71 59.30 8.31
C THR A 174 -18.29 58.72 7.02
N ILE A 175 -19.50 58.16 7.12
CA ILE A 175 -20.31 57.73 5.98
C ILE A 175 -21.49 58.68 5.95
N ARG A 176 -21.72 59.32 4.80
CA ARG A 176 -22.78 60.32 4.67
C ARG A 176 -23.64 60.04 3.44
N ASN A 177 -24.76 60.73 3.42
CA ASN A 177 -25.79 60.59 2.41
C ASN A 177 -25.56 61.46 1.15
N GLN A 178 -24.45 62.21 1.11
CA GLN A 178 -24.02 63.12 0.05
C GLN A 178 -22.49 63.03 -0.13
N PRO A 179 -21.94 63.32 -1.33
CA PRO A 179 -20.50 63.24 -1.60
C PRO A 179 -19.68 64.28 -0.82
N ASP A 180 -18.41 63.98 -0.55
CA ASP A 180 -17.45 64.86 0.16
C ASP A 180 -17.08 66.06 -0.73
N MET A 181 -17.96 67.05 -0.72
CA MET A 181 -17.81 68.32 -1.44
C MET A 181 -17.99 69.47 -0.45
N PRO A 182 -17.26 70.59 -0.61
CA PRO A 182 -17.36 71.74 0.28
C PRO A 182 -18.80 72.26 0.47
N GLU A 183 -19.62 72.18 -0.58
CA GLU A 183 -21.02 72.58 -0.61
C GLU A 183 -21.91 71.74 0.32
N ASN A 184 -21.56 70.45 0.50
CA ASN A 184 -22.35 69.49 1.26
C ASN A 184 -21.98 69.43 2.75
N ARG A 185 -20.95 70.18 3.19
CA ARG A 185 -20.40 70.10 4.56
C ARG A 185 -21.44 70.31 5.67
N TYR A 186 -22.45 71.14 5.40
CA TYR A 186 -23.51 71.47 6.37
C TYR A 186 -24.83 70.72 6.14
N SER A 187 -25.07 70.20 4.94
CA SER A 187 -26.31 69.47 4.58
C SER A 187 -26.19 67.96 4.67
N ALA A 188 -24.96 67.41 4.59
CA ALA A 188 -24.72 65.98 4.59
C ALA A 188 -24.97 65.38 5.98
N VAL A 189 -25.88 64.41 6.04
CA VAL A 189 -26.23 63.66 7.25
C VAL A 189 -25.38 62.40 7.32
N VAL A 190 -24.86 62.10 8.51
CA VAL A 190 -24.13 60.86 8.78
C VAL A 190 -25.12 59.69 8.78
N ILE A 191 -24.84 58.69 7.96
CA ILE A 191 -25.62 57.46 7.84
C ILE A 191 -24.76 56.25 8.22
N GLN A 192 -25.40 55.13 8.52
CA GLN A 192 -24.72 53.89 8.88
C GLN A 192 -25.00 52.81 7.84
N ARG A 193 -24.03 51.89 7.70
CA ARG A 193 -24.19 50.70 6.88
C ARG A 193 -25.21 49.76 7.52
N ASP A 194 -26.14 49.26 6.72
CA ASP A 194 -27.07 48.22 7.13
C ASP A 194 -26.49 46.80 6.90
N TYR A 195 -25.36 46.70 6.18
CA TYR A 195 -24.66 45.46 5.83
C TYR A 195 -25.50 44.48 5.03
N ASN A 196 -26.56 44.97 4.40
CA ASN A 196 -27.24 44.25 3.35
C ASN A 196 -26.40 44.38 2.08
N TYR A 197 -26.22 43.28 1.36
CA TYR A 197 -25.46 43.25 0.12
C TYR A 197 -26.45 43.04 -1.01
N GLU A 198 -27.12 44.11 -1.41
CA GLU A 198 -28.21 44.14 -2.38
C GLU A 198 -27.72 44.17 -3.83
N THR A 199 -26.60 44.84 -4.09
CA THR A 199 -26.14 45.12 -5.45
C THR A 199 -25.27 43.99 -5.98
N ASP A 200 -25.70 43.30 -7.04
CA ASP A 200 -24.84 42.33 -7.76
C ASP A 200 -23.78 43.09 -8.55
N ILE A 201 -22.51 42.80 -8.25
CA ILE A 201 -21.36 43.50 -8.84
C ILE A 201 -21.34 43.36 -10.36
N ARG A 202 -21.78 42.21 -10.87
CA ARG A 202 -21.76 41.86 -12.30
C ARG A 202 -22.84 42.59 -13.07
N GLU A 203 -24.05 42.67 -12.50
CA GLU A 203 -25.19 43.31 -13.15
C GLU A 203 -25.10 44.84 -13.10
N ALA A 204 -24.58 45.39 -12.00
CA ALA A 204 -24.43 46.83 -11.84
C ALA A 204 -23.13 47.39 -12.47
N ALA A 205 -22.28 46.55 -13.07
CA ALA A 205 -21.00 46.93 -13.67
C ALA A 205 -20.14 47.83 -12.76
N VAL A 206 -20.12 47.52 -11.46
CA VAL A 206 -19.53 48.37 -10.43
C VAL A 206 -18.02 48.49 -10.67
N GLY A 207 -17.51 49.70 -10.95
CA GLY A 207 -16.10 49.92 -11.28
C GLY A 207 -15.72 49.63 -12.74
N GLY A 208 -16.71 49.37 -13.61
CA GLY A 208 -16.50 49.17 -15.04
C GLY A 208 -16.00 47.78 -15.43
N ILE A 209 -16.11 46.79 -14.53
CA ILE A 209 -15.77 45.39 -14.81
C ILE A 209 -16.68 44.86 -15.92
N PRO A 210 -16.16 44.19 -16.95
CA PRO A 210 -17.01 43.48 -17.90
C PRO A 210 -17.73 42.31 -17.23
N PHE A 211 -18.77 41.86 -17.92
CA PHE A 211 -19.52 40.68 -17.51
C PHE A 211 -18.58 39.47 -17.38
N HIS A 212 -18.65 38.79 -16.24
CA HIS A 212 -17.91 37.58 -15.96
C HIS A 212 -18.83 36.49 -15.41
N ASP A 213 -18.39 35.25 -15.62
CA ASP A 213 -19.12 34.07 -15.19
C ASP A 213 -19.06 33.89 -13.67
N LYS A 214 -20.10 33.24 -13.11
CA LYS A 214 -20.17 32.90 -11.68
C LYS A 214 -19.31 31.69 -11.30
N TYR A 215 -18.76 30.99 -12.28
CA TYR A 215 -17.96 29.78 -12.07
C TYR A 215 -16.49 30.07 -12.35
N SER A 216 -15.62 29.43 -11.58
CA SER A 216 -14.18 29.48 -11.79
C SER A 216 -13.55 28.22 -11.17
N PHE A 217 -12.25 28.08 -11.32
CA PHE A 217 -11.48 27.00 -10.72
C PHE A 217 -10.54 27.53 -9.63
N MET A 218 -10.12 26.65 -8.74
CA MET A 218 -9.11 26.93 -7.73
C MET A 218 -8.22 25.70 -7.47
N VAL A 219 -7.04 25.95 -6.93
CA VAL A 219 -6.09 24.92 -6.50
C VAL A 219 -5.98 25.00 -4.97
N PRO A 220 -6.60 24.07 -4.23
CA PRO A 220 -6.38 23.94 -2.79
C PRO A 220 -5.01 23.30 -2.50
N VAL A 221 -4.27 23.91 -1.58
CA VAL A 221 -3.06 23.35 -0.97
C VAL A 221 -3.26 23.36 0.54
N GLY A 222 -3.36 22.17 1.13
CA GLY A 222 -3.71 21.98 2.52
C GLY A 222 -2.60 21.35 3.34
N VAL A 223 -2.53 21.74 4.61
CA VAL A 223 -1.76 21.04 5.64
C VAL A 223 -2.66 20.82 6.84
N GLY A 224 -2.52 19.67 7.48
CA GLY A 224 -3.28 19.42 8.69
C GLY A 224 -2.83 18.20 9.45
N VAL A 225 -3.57 17.91 10.51
CA VAL A 225 -3.35 16.77 11.39
C VAL A 225 -4.69 16.11 11.67
N ASN A 226 -4.75 14.79 11.48
CA ASN A 226 -5.84 13.97 11.97
C ASN A 226 -5.45 13.40 13.34
N MET A 227 -6.22 13.72 14.36
CA MET A 227 -6.11 13.17 15.70
C MET A 227 -7.04 11.96 15.84
N ARG A 228 -6.47 10.77 16.02
CA ARG A 228 -7.22 9.54 16.25
C ARG A 228 -7.83 9.56 17.65
N MET A 229 -9.16 9.56 17.72
CA MET A 229 -9.87 9.47 19.00
C MET A 229 -10.22 8.02 19.33
N ASN A 230 -10.64 7.25 18.33
CA ASN A 230 -10.82 5.79 18.40
C ASN A 230 -10.53 5.16 17.02
N GLU A 231 -10.82 3.86 16.84
CA GLU A 231 -10.57 3.13 15.58
C GLU A 231 -11.38 3.67 14.38
N HIS A 232 -12.52 4.29 14.63
CA HIS A 232 -13.46 4.77 13.60
C HIS A 232 -13.61 6.29 13.55
N LEU A 233 -13.21 7.03 14.57
CA LEU A 233 -13.48 8.44 14.75
C LEU A 233 -12.17 9.19 14.89
N HIS A 234 -12.00 10.17 14.03
CA HIS A 234 -10.83 11.02 13.98
C HIS A 234 -11.26 12.47 14.01
N ALA A 235 -10.63 13.29 14.85
CA ALA A 235 -10.77 14.73 14.78
C ALA A 235 -9.74 15.27 13.78
N ARG A 236 -10.16 16.14 12.87
CA ARG A 236 -9.29 16.74 11.84
C ARG A 236 -9.10 18.21 12.15
N LEU A 237 -7.86 18.67 12.16
CA LEU A 237 -7.51 20.08 12.14
C LEU A 237 -6.73 20.34 10.84
N GLY A 238 -7.11 21.37 10.09
CA GLY A 238 -6.46 21.67 8.82
C GLY A 238 -6.50 23.16 8.47
N ALA A 239 -5.53 23.56 7.67
CA ALA A 239 -5.47 24.86 7.03
C ALA A 239 -5.25 24.64 5.53
N THR A 240 -6.20 25.09 4.71
CA THR A 240 -6.16 24.97 3.26
C THR A 240 -6.06 26.36 2.64
N TRP A 241 -4.96 26.61 1.94
CA TRP A 241 -4.81 27.79 1.12
C TRP A 241 -5.36 27.50 -0.28
N ASN A 242 -6.38 28.24 -0.69
CA ASN A 242 -7.04 28.06 -1.97
C ASN A 242 -6.59 29.18 -2.91
N PHE A 243 -5.81 28.80 -3.92
CA PHE A 243 -5.40 29.69 -4.99
C PHE A 243 -6.51 29.77 -6.02
N MET A 244 -7.25 30.88 -6.08
CA MET A 244 -8.30 31.04 -7.08
C MET A 244 -7.66 31.35 -8.43
N LEU A 245 -8.23 30.84 -9.52
CA LEU A 245 -7.74 31.09 -10.88
C LEU A 245 -8.41 32.31 -11.53
N THR A 246 -8.88 33.24 -10.71
CA THR A 246 -9.66 34.42 -11.11
C THR A 246 -9.32 35.61 -10.21
N ASP A 247 -9.52 36.81 -10.75
CA ASP A 247 -9.21 38.15 -10.20
C ASP A 247 -10.50 38.99 -10.13
N VAL A 248 -11.67 38.37 -10.00
CA VAL A 248 -12.96 39.10 -10.02
C VAL A 248 -13.90 38.68 -8.90
N VAL A 249 -13.44 37.87 -7.94
CA VAL A 249 -14.30 37.37 -6.86
C VAL A 249 -14.76 38.52 -5.97
N ASP A 250 -13.94 39.54 -5.76
CA ASP A 250 -14.30 40.73 -5.00
C ASP A 250 -14.83 41.90 -5.85
N GLY A 251 -14.82 41.72 -7.18
CA GLY A 251 -15.22 42.74 -8.12
C GLY A 251 -14.21 43.87 -8.30
N ILE A 252 -12.93 43.57 -8.11
CA ILE A 252 -11.80 44.44 -8.44
C ILE A 252 -10.86 43.63 -9.32
N SER A 253 -10.46 44.18 -10.45
CA SER A 253 -9.54 43.51 -11.38
C SER A 253 -8.60 44.51 -12.03
N LYS A 254 -7.74 44.06 -12.94
CA LYS A 254 -6.94 45.00 -13.76
C LYS A 254 -7.79 45.94 -14.63
N GLU A 255 -9.01 45.55 -14.98
CA GLU A 255 -9.87 46.30 -15.90
C GLU A 255 -10.74 47.34 -15.20
N THR A 256 -10.90 47.21 -13.89
CA THR A 256 -11.66 48.15 -13.08
C THR A 256 -10.92 49.47 -12.93
N LYS A 257 -11.68 50.57 -12.80
CA LYS A 257 -11.13 51.92 -12.73
C LYS A 257 -11.60 52.68 -11.50
N GLY A 258 -10.81 53.69 -11.11
CA GLY A 258 -11.13 54.59 -10.01
C GLY A 258 -10.94 53.91 -8.65
N VAL A 259 -11.91 54.06 -7.76
CA VAL A 259 -11.83 53.54 -6.38
C VAL A 259 -11.70 52.01 -6.32
N ARG A 260 -12.04 51.30 -7.39
CA ARG A 260 -11.94 49.84 -7.49
C ARG A 260 -10.80 49.34 -8.37
N GLU A 261 -9.80 50.15 -8.70
CA GLU A 261 -8.66 49.71 -9.52
C GLU A 261 -7.85 48.59 -8.82
N GLY A 262 -7.71 47.43 -9.47
CA GLY A 262 -7.02 46.26 -8.92
C GLY A 262 -5.59 46.09 -9.42
N ASP A 263 -4.83 45.22 -8.76
CA ASP A 263 -3.44 44.92 -9.18
C ASP A 263 -3.32 43.80 -10.22
N GLY A 264 -4.44 43.17 -10.58
CA GLY A 264 -4.53 42.17 -11.64
C GLY A 264 -4.04 40.78 -11.23
N GLN A 265 -3.83 40.53 -9.94
CA GLN A 265 -3.42 39.23 -9.42
C GLN A 265 -4.61 38.46 -8.90
N ASN A 266 -4.66 37.17 -9.24
CA ASN A 266 -5.73 36.31 -8.78
C ASN A 266 -5.93 36.30 -7.25
N ASP A 267 -7.20 36.22 -6.91
CA ASP A 267 -7.76 36.16 -5.57
C ASP A 267 -7.28 34.91 -4.81
N ASN A 268 -7.23 35.00 -3.48
CA ASN A 268 -6.93 33.84 -2.64
C ASN A 268 -7.85 33.76 -1.43
N MET A 269 -8.04 32.55 -0.89
CA MET A 269 -8.73 32.37 0.37
C MET A 269 -8.08 31.30 1.24
N LEU A 270 -8.06 31.52 2.55
CA LEU A 270 -7.62 30.56 3.54
C LEU A 270 -8.83 29.96 4.24
N PHE A 271 -8.88 28.64 4.30
CA PHE A 271 -9.85 27.90 5.08
C PHE A 271 -9.15 27.18 6.24
N ILE A 272 -9.35 27.68 7.46
CA ILE A 272 -8.91 26.98 8.68
C ILE A 272 -10.11 26.24 9.23
N HIS A 273 -9.99 24.93 9.39
CA HIS A 273 -11.13 24.09 9.73
C HIS A 273 -10.81 23.05 10.79
N VAL A 274 -11.83 22.75 11.59
CA VAL A 274 -11.87 21.62 12.52
C VAL A 274 -13.05 20.73 12.14
N GLY A 275 -12.86 19.42 12.18
CA GLY A 275 -13.88 18.49 11.74
C GLY A 275 -13.80 17.14 12.43
N LEU A 276 -14.81 16.33 12.22
CA LEU A 276 -14.83 14.93 12.60
C LEU A 276 -14.89 14.09 11.33
N ALA A 277 -14.08 13.04 11.29
CA ALA A 277 -14.05 12.06 10.22
C ALA A 277 -14.36 10.68 10.79
N TRP A 278 -15.29 10.00 10.14
CA TRP A 278 -15.68 8.64 10.44
C TRP A 278 -15.04 7.68 9.43
N ASP A 279 -14.11 6.87 9.88
CA ASP A 279 -13.45 5.80 9.14
C ASP A 279 -14.28 4.52 9.23
N MET A 280 -14.94 4.15 8.14
CA MET A 280 -15.71 2.91 8.02
C MET A 280 -14.81 1.70 7.69
N SER A 281 -13.50 1.90 7.57
CA SER A 281 -12.56 0.84 7.26
C SER A 281 -12.23 0.05 8.54
N LYS A 282 -12.48 -1.27 8.52
CA LYS A 282 -11.82 -2.16 9.49
C LYS A 282 -10.34 -2.19 9.14
N ARG A 283 -9.50 -1.53 9.95
CA ARG A 283 -8.06 -1.80 9.90
C ARG A 283 -7.87 -3.25 10.37
N PRO A 284 -7.15 -4.11 9.64
CA PRO A 284 -6.61 -5.28 10.30
C PRO A 284 -5.82 -4.75 11.49
N LYS A 285 -6.13 -5.22 12.71
CA LYS A 285 -5.23 -4.99 13.83
C LYS A 285 -3.85 -5.41 13.35
N GLU A 286 -2.88 -4.51 13.50
CA GLU A 286 -1.49 -4.91 13.43
C GLU A 286 -1.42 -6.06 14.43
N ILE A 287 -1.12 -7.27 13.94
CA ILE A 287 -0.83 -8.39 14.82
C ILE A 287 0.43 -7.91 15.51
N ASP A 288 0.30 -7.34 16.71
CA ASP A 288 1.45 -7.10 17.56
C ASP A 288 2.12 -8.47 17.66
N ASP A 289 3.40 -8.56 17.28
CA ASP A 289 4.13 -9.83 17.23
C ASP A 289 4.20 -10.54 18.61
N GLU A 290 3.67 -9.93 19.69
CA GLU A 290 3.40 -10.57 20.98
C GLU A 290 2.13 -11.44 21.02
N ASP A 291 1.11 -11.10 20.23
CA ASP A 291 -0.13 -11.89 20.05
C ASP A 291 -0.04 -12.85 18.85
N SER A 292 1.09 -12.85 18.12
CA SER A 292 1.48 -13.92 17.19
C SER A 292 1.94 -15.21 17.91
N LYS A 293 1.45 -15.47 19.12
CA LYS A 293 1.26 -16.86 19.52
C LYS A 293 0.01 -17.30 18.80
N SER A 294 0.22 -17.96 17.67
CA SER A 294 -0.79 -18.75 16.98
C SER A 294 -1.78 -19.32 18.00
N ASP A 295 -3.06 -18.95 17.88
CA ASP A 295 -4.18 -19.54 18.60
C ASP A 295 -4.39 -21.02 18.19
N ILE A 296 -3.30 -21.80 18.11
CA ILE A 296 -3.39 -23.23 18.25
C ILE A 296 -3.68 -23.40 19.73
N SER A 297 -4.96 -23.59 20.05
CA SER A 297 -5.35 -23.91 21.40
C SER A 297 -4.53 -25.11 21.88
N ASN A 298 -4.20 -25.19 23.17
CA ASN A 298 -3.44 -26.32 23.69
C ASN A 298 -4.14 -27.65 23.32
N GLU A 299 -5.46 -27.63 23.15
CA GLU A 299 -6.28 -28.74 22.66
C GLU A 299 -5.96 -29.14 21.21
N ALA A 300 -5.75 -28.19 20.30
CA ALA A 300 -5.38 -28.50 18.91
C ALA A 300 -3.93 -28.98 18.79
N LEU A 301 -3.03 -28.47 19.65
CA LEU A 301 -1.66 -28.95 19.71
C LEU A 301 -1.59 -30.36 20.31
N MET A 302 -2.39 -30.63 21.35
CA MET A 302 -2.54 -31.97 21.95
C MET A 302 -3.15 -32.96 20.95
N ALA A 303 -4.14 -32.53 20.16
CA ALA A 303 -4.76 -33.39 19.13
C ALA A 303 -3.77 -33.80 18.03
N LEU A 304 -2.82 -32.93 17.64
CA LEU A 304 -1.78 -33.27 16.68
C LEU A 304 -0.71 -34.20 17.25
N THR A 305 -0.49 -34.20 18.57
CA THR A 305 0.52 -35.04 19.22
C THR A 305 -0.01 -36.34 19.80
N GLU A 306 -1.31 -36.42 20.10
CA GLU A 306 -1.96 -37.57 20.75
C GLU A 306 -3.07 -38.20 19.88
N GLY A 307 -3.28 -37.68 18.66
CA GLY A 307 -4.25 -38.21 17.71
C GLY A 307 -3.75 -39.46 16.97
N ASP A 308 -4.68 -40.37 16.72
CA ASP A 308 -4.57 -41.59 15.92
C ASP A 308 -5.88 -41.65 15.10
N ASP A 309 -5.82 -41.20 13.84
CA ASP A 309 -7.00 -40.93 13.00
C ASP A 309 -7.58 -42.21 12.37
N ASP A 310 -6.74 -43.22 12.12
CA ASP A 310 -7.14 -44.51 11.54
C ASP A 310 -7.28 -45.63 12.57
N ALA A 311 -6.91 -45.35 13.83
CA ALA A 311 -7.09 -46.20 15.00
C ALA A 311 -6.35 -47.54 14.89
N ASP A 312 -5.18 -47.52 14.26
CA ASP A 312 -4.30 -48.68 14.12
C ASP A 312 -3.35 -48.89 15.33
N GLY A 313 -3.33 -47.91 16.24
CA GLY A 313 -2.53 -47.92 17.46
C GLY A 313 -1.21 -47.14 17.37
N VAL A 314 -0.92 -46.50 16.24
CA VAL A 314 0.23 -45.63 16.03
C VAL A 314 -0.24 -44.18 15.88
N LEU A 315 0.39 -43.28 16.64
CA LEU A 315 0.02 -41.86 16.61
C LEU A 315 0.31 -41.26 15.23
N ASN A 316 -0.54 -40.37 14.73
CA ASN A 316 -0.41 -39.70 13.42
C ASN A 316 0.98 -39.10 13.15
N LEU A 317 1.70 -38.67 14.20
CA LEU A 317 3.03 -38.07 14.09
C LEU A 317 4.16 -39.11 13.88
N LEU A 318 3.90 -40.36 14.22
CA LEU A 318 4.80 -41.51 14.14
C LEU A 318 4.38 -42.53 13.08
N ASP A 319 3.17 -42.37 12.55
CA ASP A 319 2.60 -43.22 11.51
C ASP A 319 3.13 -42.82 10.11
N GLU A 320 3.83 -43.74 9.47
CA GLU A 320 4.33 -43.62 8.10
C GLU A 320 3.27 -44.05 7.06
N CYS A 321 2.25 -44.80 7.46
CA CYS A 321 1.25 -45.45 6.61
C CYS A 321 -0.18 -45.03 6.96
N ALA A 322 -0.48 -43.74 6.79
CA ALA A 322 -1.80 -43.18 7.11
C ALA A 322 -2.95 -43.88 6.38
N GLY A 323 -3.96 -44.31 7.14
CA GLY A 323 -5.20 -44.90 6.64
C GLY A 323 -5.26 -46.42 6.74
N THR A 324 -4.50 -47.03 7.66
CA THR A 324 -4.54 -48.47 7.90
C THR A 324 -5.91 -48.89 8.46
N PRO A 325 -6.58 -49.92 7.90
CA PRO A 325 -7.87 -50.35 8.40
C PRO A 325 -7.79 -50.83 9.87
N PRO A 326 -8.78 -50.50 10.72
CA PRO A 326 -8.73 -50.87 12.13
C PRO A 326 -8.74 -52.39 12.31
N GLY A 327 -7.75 -52.90 13.05
CA GLY A 327 -7.59 -54.33 13.36
C GLY A 327 -6.60 -55.08 12.48
N VAL A 328 -5.97 -54.43 11.50
CA VAL A 328 -4.78 -54.95 10.81
C VAL A 328 -3.57 -54.85 11.74
N ALA A 329 -2.71 -55.87 11.76
CA ALA A 329 -1.49 -55.81 12.56
C ALA A 329 -0.48 -54.89 11.86
N VAL A 330 -0.03 -53.85 12.56
CA VAL A 330 0.97 -52.89 12.07
C VAL A 330 2.28 -53.00 12.84
N ASP A 331 3.36 -52.55 12.23
CA ASP A 331 4.67 -52.44 12.86
C ASP A 331 4.79 -51.17 13.73
N ALA A 332 5.99 -50.88 14.23
CA ALA A 332 6.23 -49.71 15.08
C ALA A 332 6.08 -48.35 14.35
N LYS A 333 5.85 -48.36 13.04
CA LYS A 333 5.71 -47.19 12.17
C LYS A 333 4.29 -47.08 11.59
N GLY A 334 3.34 -47.92 12.02
CA GLY A 334 1.96 -47.91 11.50
C GLY A 334 1.81 -48.63 10.17
N CYS A 335 2.86 -49.26 9.65
CA CYS A 335 2.80 -49.95 8.38
C CYS A 335 2.43 -51.44 8.56
N PRO A 336 1.50 -51.97 7.76
CA PRO A 336 1.19 -53.40 7.75
C PRO A 336 2.40 -54.23 7.25
N PRO A 337 2.51 -55.51 7.63
CA PRO A 337 3.58 -56.38 7.16
C PRO A 337 3.50 -56.58 5.64
N ASP A 338 4.67 -56.53 5.02
CA ASP A 338 4.94 -56.82 3.61
C ASP A 338 6.11 -57.82 3.59
N ALA A 339 5.80 -59.08 3.27
CA ALA A 339 6.72 -60.20 3.42
C ALA A 339 7.79 -60.27 2.30
N ASP A 340 7.46 -59.81 1.09
CA ASP A 340 8.34 -59.84 -0.08
C ASP A 340 8.91 -58.45 -0.46
N ASN A 341 8.50 -57.40 0.26
CA ASN A 341 8.93 -56.01 0.12
C ASN A 341 8.65 -55.42 -1.26
N ASP A 342 7.52 -55.81 -1.88
CA ASP A 342 7.09 -55.27 -3.17
C ASP A 342 6.34 -53.92 -3.06
N GLY A 343 6.01 -53.50 -1.83
CA GLY A 343 5.33 -52.25 -1.50
C GLY A 343 3.82 -52.38 -1.33
N VAL A 344 3.26 -53.58 -1.45
CA VAL A 344 1.86 -53.91 -1.17
C VAL A 344 1.77 -54.77 0.09
N ALA A 345 0.87 -54.41 1.00
CA ALA A 345 0.73 -55.14 2.26
C ALA A 345 0.17 -56.56 2.04
N ASP A 346 0.62 -57.54 2.84
CA ASP A 346 0.26 -58.97 2.73
C ASP A 346 -1.27 -59.25 2.69
N HIS A 347 -2.07 -58.34 3.25
CA HIS A 347 -3.54 -58.47 3.31
C HIS A 347 -4.26 -57.94 2.07
N LEU A 348 -3.58 -57.13 1.24
CA LEU A 348 -4.05 -56.61 -0.04
C LEU A 348 -3.36 -57.29 -1.22
N ASP A 349 -2.25 -57.97 -0.97
CA ASP A 349 -1.46 -58.67 -1.96
C ASP A 349 -2.13 -60.00 -2.41
N LEU A 350 -2.31 -60.13 -3.73
CA LEU A 350 -2.84 -61.31 -4.39
C LEU A 350 -1.75 -62.32 -4.78
N GLU A 351 -0.48 -61.91 -4.83
CA GLU A 351 0.68 -62.74 -5.14
C GLU A 351 1.68 -62.73 -3.96
N PRO A 352 1.49 -63.61 -2.93
CA PRO A 352 2.22 -63.58 -1.66
C PRO A 352 3.75 -63.76 -1.71
N ALA A 353 4.34 -63.87 -2.90
CA ALA A 353 5.77 -64.05 -3.12
C ALA A 353 6.14 -63.57 -4.53
N SER A 354 6.05 -62.27 -4.74
CA SER A 354 6.52 -61.58 -5.93
C SER A 354 8.03 -61.77 -6.14
N PRO A 355 8.53 -61.82 -7.39
CA PRO A 355 9.96 -61.93 -7.66
C PRO A 355 10.73 -60.71 -7.11
N GLU A 356 11.92 -60.95 -6.54
CA GLU A 356 12.74 -59.89 -5.92
C GLU A 356 13.04 -58.74 -6.91
N ASN A 357 12.57 -57.53 -6.59
CA ASN A 357 12.60 -56.31 -7.43
C ASN A 357 11.65 -56.27 -8.65
N ALA A 358 10.63 -57.13 -8.70
CA ALA A 358 9.55 -56.98 -9.68
C ALA A 358 8.75 -55.70 -9.42
N VAL A 359 8.28 -55.06 -10.50
CA VAL A 359 7.31 -53.96 -10.38
C VAL A 359 5.93 -54.59 -10.31
N VAL A 360 5.20 -54.33 -9.23
CA VAL A 360 3.86 -54.88 -9.00
C VAL A 360 2.77 -53.87 -9.31
N ASP A 361 1.55 -54.35 -9.54
CA ASP A 361 0.36 -53.51 -9.68
C ASP A 361 -0.25 -53.14 -8.31
N SER A 362 -1.38 -52.42 -8.31
CA SER A 362 -2.04 -52.00 -7.07
C SER A 362 -2.59 -53.15 -6.20
N ASN A 363 -2.56 -54.39 -6.69
CA ASN A 363 -2.99 -55.59 -5.97
C ASN A 363 -1.82 -56.55 -5.67
N GLY A 364 -0.56 -56.10 -5.83
CA GLY A 364 0.64 -56.91 -5.53
C GLY A 364 1.02 -57.93 -6.60
N VAL A 365 0.40 -57.90 -7.78
CA VAL A 365 0.74 -58.88 -8.85
C VAL A 365 1.92 -58.38 -9.68
N ALA A 366 2.93 -59.23 -9.88
CA ALA A 366 4.10 -58.92 -10.68
C ALA A 366 3.76 -58.65 -12.15
N LEU A 367 4.14 -57.48 -12.66
CA LEU A 367 3.93 -57.10 -14.06
C LEU A 367 4.84 -57.91 -14.98
N SER A 368 4.28 -58.44 -16.08
CA SER A 368 5.07 -59.10 -17.13
C SER A 368 5.89 -58.10 -17.95
N ASP A 369 6.93 -58.58 -18.61
CA ASP A 369 7.75 -57.76 -19.52
C ASP A 369 6.89 -57.07 -20.60
N GLU A 370 5.86 -57.74 -21.12
CA GLU A 370 4.94 -57.16 -22.09
C GLU A 370 4.05 -56.05 -21.48
N GLN A 371 3.65 -56.21 -20.21
CA GLN A 371 2.85 -55.20 -19.50
C GLN A 371 3.70 -53.98 -19.15
N LEU A 372 4.94 -54.19 -18.70
CA LEU A 372 5.93 -53.14 -18.48
C LEU A 372 6.24 -52.38 -19.79
N GLU A 373 6.41 -53.09 -20.90
CA GLU A 373 6.61 -52.48 -22.22
C GLU A 373 5.36 -51.66 -22.65
N ALA A 374 4.15 -52.17 -22.41
CA ALA A 374 2.92 -51.43 -22.71
C ALA A 374 2.75 -50.16 -21.85
N ILE A 375 3.13 -50.20 -20.56
CA ILE A 375 3.13 -49.04 -19.68
C ILE A 375 4.19 -48.02 -20.12
N TYR A 376 5.39 -48.49 -20.46
CA TYR A 376 6.49 -47.67 -20.98
C TYR A 376 6.12 -46.99 -22.31
N LEU A 377 5.48 -47.70 -23.23
CA LEU A 377 4.99 -47.17 -24.50
C LEU A 377 3.78 -46.23 -24.35
N ARG A 378 2.99 -46.35 -23.27
CA ARG A 378 1.98 -45.33 -22.93
C ARG A 378 2.60 -44.06 -22.37
N PHE A 379 3.72 -44.20 -21.64
CA PHE A 379 4.46 -43.08 -21.07
C PHE A 379 5.27 -42.30 -22.11
N ILE A 380 5.69 -42.97 -23.19
CA ILE A 380 6.40 -42.38 -24.32
C ILE A 380 5.45 -42.33 -25.53
N ASP A 381 4.89 -41.16 -25.81
CA ASP A 381 4.22 -40.86 -27.08
C ASP A 381 5.14 -41.27 -28.26
N SER A 382 4.55 -41.68 -29.40
CA SER A 382 5.23 -41.89 -30.69
C SER A 382 6.19 -40.76 -31.12
N THR A 383 6.11 -39.57 -30.51
CA THR A 383 7.03 -38.44 -30.70
C THR A 383 8.24 -38.42 -29.75
N GLY A 384 8.37 -39.35 -28.80
CA GLY A 384 9.46 -39.39 -27.82
C GLY A 384 9.37 -38.36 -26.70
N HIS A 385 8.19 -37.76 -26.49
CA HIS A 385 7.94 -36.82 -25.40
C HIS A 385 7.19 -37.52 -24.25
N PHE A 386 7.57 -37.20 -23.01
CA PHE A 386 6.90 -37.69 -21.81
C PHE A 386 5.45 -37.22 -21.78
N ALA A 387 4.49 -38.13 -21.67
CA ALA A 387 3.10 -37.77 -21.42
C ALA A 387 3.00 -37.11 -20.03
N GLN A 388 2.47 -35.89 -19.97
CA GLN A 388 2.21 -35.24 -18.69
C GLN A 388 1.08 -35.99 -17.97
N ILE A 389 1.42 -36.69 -16.90
CA ILE A 389 0.45 -37.10 -15.89
C ILE A 389 0.32 -35.89 -14.95
N GLU A 390 -0.83 -35.21 -15.00
CA GLU A 390 -1.16 -34.18 -14.01
C GLU A 390 -1.66 -34.86 -12.73
N ASP A 391 -0.74 -35.21 -11.85
CA ASP A 391 -1.08 -35.41 -10.44
C ASP A 391 -1.26 -34.03 -9.81
N THR A 392 -2.51 -33.60 -9.66
CA THR A 392 -2.85 -32.34 -8.99
C THR A 392 -2.72 -32.53 -7.47
N ILE A 393 -1.50 -32.38 -6.96
CA ILE A 393 -1.28 -32.18 -5.53
C ILE A 393 -1.65 -30.72 -5.22
N TYR A 394 -2.75 -30.52 -4.49
CA TYR A 394 -3.12 -29.21 -3.96
C TYR A 394 -2.15 -28.80 -2.86
N VAL A 395 -1.01 -28.23 -3.23
CA VAL A 395 -0.22 -27.44 -2.28
C VAL A 395 -0.88 -26.07 -2.22
N LEU A 396 -1.41 -25.71 -1.05
CA LEU A 396 -1.83 -24.35 -0.74
C LEU A 396 -0.69 -23.41 -1.10
N ASP A 397 -0.88 -22.63 -2.16
CA ASP A 397 0.10 -21.69 -2.66
C ASP A 397 0.19 -20.53 -1.66
N VAL A 398 1.02 -20.69 -0.63
CA VAL A 398 1.28 -19.63 0.34
C VAL A 398 2.09 -18.57 -0.41
N PRO A 399 1.57 -17.34 -0.56
CA PRO A 399 2.27 -16.31 -1.33
C PRO A 399 3.64 -16.07 -0.71
N SER A 400 4.70 -16.33 -1.48
CA SER A 400 6.06 -16.10 -1.04
C SER A 400 6.22 -14.61 -0.71
N LYS A 401 6.23 -14.28 0.59
CA LYS A 401 6.56 -12.93 1.05
C LYS A 401 7.97 -12.63 0.54
N ARG A 402 8.10 -11.62 -0.32
CA ARG A 402 9.40 -11.02 -0.67
C ARG A 402 10.04 -10.49 0.61
N THR A 403 10.89 -11.30 1.23
CA THR A 403 11.74 -10.84 2.32
C THR A 403 12.78 -9.90 1.74
N ARG A 404 12.76 -8.63 2.16
CA ARG A 404 13.90 -7.73 1.94
C ARG A 404 15.07 -8.30 2.73
N ARG A 405 16.03 -8.93 2.04
CA ARG A 405 17.30 -9.29 2.66
C ARG A 405 18.05 -7.99 2.97
N TYR A 406 18.18 -7.66 4.25
CA TYR A 406 19.10 -6.62 4.68
C TYR A 406 20.53 -7.11 4.39
N ALA A 407 21.30 -6.33 3.64
CA ALA A 407 22.73 -6.57 3.48
C ALA A 407 23.40 -6.39 4.85
N GLY A 408 23.83 -7.50 5.45
CA GLY A 408 24.57 -7.49 6.70
C GLY A 408 26.03 -7.16 6.44
N ILE A 409 26.61 -6.24 7.22
CA ILE A 409 28.05 -6.00 7.19
C ILE A 409 28.74 -7.05 8.06
N PHE A 410 29.69 -7.80 7.52
CA PHE A 410 30.45 -8.83 8.20
C PHE A 410 31.85 -8.34 8.56
N SER A 411 32.41 -8.83 9.66
CA SER A 411 33.78 -8.55 10.10
C SER A 411 34.42 -9.82 10.68
N VAL A 412 35.74 -9.97 10.54
CA VAL A 412 36.46 -11.17 11.01
C VAL A 412 36.95 -10.93 12.44
N GLN A 413 36.63 -11.82 13.37
CA GLN A 413 37.13 -11.74 14.74
C GLN A 413 38.54 -12.33 14.83
N VAL A 414 39.46 -11.64 15.50
CA VAL A 414 40.83 -12.06 15.78
C VAL A 414 41.08 -11.94 17.29
N ALA A 415 41.69 -12.95 17.91
CA ALA A 415 42.03 -12.90 19.32
C ALA A 415 43.20 -11.94 19.56
N GLY A 416 42.98 -10.85 20.30
CA GLY A 416 44.01 -9.83 20.54
C GLY A 416 45.21 -10.33 21.34
N ASP A 417 44.98 -11.28 22.25
CA ASP A 417 46.00 -11.76 23.19
C ASP A 417 47.07 -12.67 22.55
N SER A 418 46.90 -13.08 21.28
CA SER A 418 47.79 -14.02 20.58
C SER A 418 48.54 -13.40 19.39
N LEU A 419 48.53 -12.07 19.25
CA LEU A 419 49.17 -11.36 18.14
C LEU A 419 50.61 -10.96 18.48
N THR A 420 51.55 -11.21 17.56
CA THR A 420 52.89 -10.62 17.61
C THR A 420 52.84 -9.14 17.23
N THR A 421 53.83 -8.34 17.65
CA THR A 421 53.91 -6.90 17.33
C THR A 421 53.88 -6.64 15.81
N ALA A 422 54.57 -7.49 15.03
CA ALA A 422 54.56 -7.40 13.57
C ALA A 422 53.18 -7.70 12.94
N GLN A 423 52.43 -8.65 13.52
CA GLN A 423 51.07 -8.97 13.05
C GLN A 423 50.06 -7.88 13.43
N ALA A 424 50.22 -7.26 14.60
CA ALA A 424 49.38 -6.15 15.04
C ALA A 424 49.55 -4.90 14.15
N ASP A 425 50.80 -4.51 13.85
CA ASP A 425 51.09 -3.37 12.96
C ASP A 425 50.57 -3.61 11.55
N ARG A 426 50.61 -4.86 11.06
CA ARG A 426 50.06 -5.24 9.76
C ARG A 426 48.54 -5.10 9.73
N LEU A 427 47.82 -5.61 10.73
CA LEU A 427 46.36 -5.52 10.81
C LEU A 427 45.88 -4.06 10.88
N LEU A 428 46.61 -3.20 11.58
CA LEU A 428 46.33 -1.76 11.64
C LEU A 428 46.59 -1.03 10.31
N SER A 429 47.46 -1.56 9.46
CA SER A 429 47.74 -1.00 8.13
C SER A 429 46.74 -1.41 7.05
N GLU A 430 46.01 -2.52 7.24
CA GLU A 430 45.13 -3.10 6.22
C GLU A 430 43.67 -2.63 6.27
N GLY A 431 43.25 -1.89 7.32
CA GLY A 431 41.91 -1.28 7.33
C GLY A 431 41.36 -0.93 8.72
N GLU A 432 40.03 -0.78 8.79
CA GLU A 432 39.32 -0.50 10.04
C GLU A 432 39.37 -1.72 10.98
N VAL A 433 40.04 -1.53 12.12
CA VAL A 433 40.08 -2.49 13.23
C VAL A 433 39.29 -1.93 14.41
N LYS A 434 38.36 -2.72 14.96
CA LYS A 434 37.57 -2.35 16.14
C LYS A 434 37.82 -3.34 17.28
N SER A 435 38.15 -2.86 18.47
CA SER A 435 38.21 -3.70 19.67
C SER A 435 36.81 -3.95 20.23
N VAL A 436 36.48 -5.21 20.50
CA VAL A 436 35.25 -5.64 21.17
C VAL A 436 35.64 -6.54 22.35
N GLN A 437 35.04 -6.29 23.52
CA GLN A 437 35.16 -7.21 24.65
C GLN A 437 34.27 -8.43 24.39
N ASP A 438 34.88 -9.62 24.37
CA ASP A 438 34.20 -10.90 24.25
C ASP A 438 34.49 -11.70 25.54
N GLY A 439 33.61 -11.52 26.53
CA GLY A 439 33.84 -11.99 27.89
C GLY A 439 35.07 -11.35 28.55
N ASP A 440 35.97 -12.17 29.08
CA ASP A 440 37.22 -11.76 29.73
C ASP A 440 38.39 -11.49 28.74
N LYS A 441 38.17 -11.65 27.42
CA LYS A 441 39.21 -11.49 26.38
C LYS A 441 38.90 -10.32 25.46
N THR A 442 39.96 -9.64 24.98
CA THR A 442 39.81 -8.57 23.99
C THR A 442 39.90 -9.17 22.59
N ALA A 443 38.80 -9.09 21.84
CA ALA A 443 38.76 -9.50 20.45
C ALA A 443 38.86 -8.28 19.53
N LEU A 444 39.60 -8.40 18.43
CA LEU A 444 39.72 -7.38 17.39
C LEU A 444 38.87 -7.81 16.20
N LEU A 445 37.94 -6.95 15.78
CA LEU A 445 37.19 -7.10 14.54
C LEU A 445 37.97 -6.43 13.42
N VAL A 446 38.30 -7.20 12.39
CA VAL A 446 39.11 -6.75 11.25
C VAL A 446 38.24 -6.69 9.99
N GLY A 447 38.18 -5.50 9.39
CA GLY A 447 37.52 -5.26 8.10
C GLY A 447 35.99 -5.19 8.17
N LYS A 448 35.41 -4.71 7.06
CA LYS A 448 33.97 -4.65 6.80
C LYS A 448 33.72 -5.26 5.42
N TYR A 449 32.86 -6.27 5.36
CA TYR A 449 32.56 -7.01 4.14
C TYR A 449 31.05 -7.08 3.95
N ASP A 450 30.56 -6.80 2.74
CA ASP A 450 29.13 -6.80 2.46
C ASP A 450 28.58 -8.22 2.23
N ASP A 451 29.48 -9.19 1.98
CA ASP A 451 29.15 -10.58 1.64
C ASP A 451 29.86 -11.59 2.55
N LEU A 452 29.10 -12.54 3.11
CA LEU A 452 29.64 -13.60 3.98
C LEU A 452 30.77 -14.43 3.34
N PRO A 453 30.69 -14.83 2.05
CA PRO A 453 31.79 -15.56 1.39
C PRO A 453 33.12 -14.78 1.38
N THR A 454 33.07 -13.47 1.11
CA THR A 454 34.29 -12.63 1.09
C THR A 454 34.93 -12.50 2.48
N ALA A 455 34.11 -12.38 3.53
CA ALA A 455 34.60 -12.38 4.91
C ALA A 455 35.24 -13.72 5.31
N ILE A 456 34.68 -14.85 4.84
CA ILE A 456 35.24 -16.19 5.08
C ILE A 456 36.59 -16.35 4.37
N GLU A 457 36.73 -15.87 3.13
CA GLU A 457 38.00 -15.91 2.40
C GLU A 457 39.09 -15.11 3.11
N LYS A 458 38.78 -13.90 3.59
CA LYS A 458 39.73 -13.13 4.39
C LYS A 458 40.11 -13.84 5.68
N SER A 459 39.15 -14.46 6.37
CA SER A 459 39.45 -15.26 7.57
C SER A 459 40.43 -16.40 7.26
N ARG A 460 40.31 -17.02 6.07
CA ARG A 460 41.20 -18.10 5.63
C ARG A 460 42.59 -17.58 5.26
N GLU A 461 42.70 -16.39 4.68
CA GLU A 461 43.97 -15.72 4.39
C GLU A 461 44.74 -15.44 5.68
N LEU A 462 44.10 -14.79 6.65
CA LEU A 462 44.71 -14.49 7.95
C LEU A 462 45.16 -15.75 8.70
N LYS A 463 44.40 -16.86 8.58
CA LYS A 463 44.84 -18.16 9.12
C LYS A 463 46.10 -18.71 8.44
N LYS A 464 46.25 -18.54 7.12
CA LYS A 464 47.47 -18.95 6.40
C LYS A 464 48.70 -18.15 6.84
N GLU A 465 48.50 -16.92 7.29
CA GLU A 465 49.54 -16.03 7.80
C GLU A 465 49.88 -16.28 9.28
N GLY A 466 49.28 -17.30 9.90
CA GLY A 466 49.53 -17.67 11.29
C GLY A 466 48.81 -16.77 12.30
N ILE A 467 47.78 -16.03 11.88
CA ILE A 467 46.90 -15.25 12.78
C ILE A 467 45.70 -16.12 13.17
N GLY A 468 45.50 -16.33 14.47
CA GLY A 468 44.36 -17.08 14.99
C GLY A 468 43.05 -16.31 14.82
N THR A 469 42.29 -16.61 13.76
CA THR A 469 40.96 -16.00 13.55
C THR A 469 39.85 -16.84 14.19
N GLY A 470 38.90 -16.15 14.84
CA GLY A 470 37.64 -16.69 15.37
C GLY A 470 36.55 -16.80 14.30
N THR A 471 35.29 -16.71 14.73
CA THR A 471 34.10 -16.73 13.86
C THR A 471 33.95 -15.41 13.09
N VAL A 472 33.28 -15.46 11.93
CA VAL A 472 32.87 -14.25 11.20
C VAL A 472 31.63 -13.69 11.90
N VAL A 473 31.64 -12.40 12.21
CA VAL A 473 30.61 -11.73 12.99
C VAL A 473 29.83 -10.76 12.10
N GLN A 474 28.50 -10.79 12.17
CA GLN A 474 27.63 -9.80 11.52
C GLN A 474 27.47 -8.58 12.43
N GLN A 475 27.79 -7.40 11.92
CA GLN A 475 27.63 -6.13 12.62
C GLN A 475 26.17 -5.65 12.52
N ALA A 476 25.45 -5.62 13.64
CA ALA A 476 24.14 -4.98 13.73
C ALA A 476 24.28 -3.45 13.94
N PRO A 477 23.30 -2.63 13.51
CA PRO A 477 23.33 -1.16 13.66
C PRO A 477 23.24 -0.67 15.11
N ILE A 478 22.94 -1.56 16.08
CA ILE A 478 22.86 -1.25 17.50
C ILE A 478 23.77 -2.22 18.25
N ALA A 479 24.59 -1.71 19.16
CA ALA A 479 25.69 -2.38 19.86
C ALA A 479 25.28 -3.64 20.67
N LYS A 480 24.97 -4.74 19.97
CA LYS A 480 24.97 -6.11 20.48
C LYS A 480 25.71 -6.96 19.46
N VAL A 481 26.88 -7.44 19.86
CA VAL A 481 27.63 -8.46 19.12
C VAL A 481 27.01 -9.80 19.48
N GLY A 482 26.23 -10.36 18.56
CA GLY A 482 25.79 -11.75 18.63
C GLY A 482 26.81 -12.63 17.92
N ALA A 483 27.16 -13.77 18.50
CA ALA A 483 27.82 -14.81 17.74
C ALA A 483 26.93 -15.13 16.54
N ALA A 484 27.45 -15.02 15.32
CA ALA A 484 26.81 -15.66 14.19
C ALA A 484 26.89 -17.17 14.50
N GLY A 485 25.81 -17.71 15.04
CA GLY A 485 25.74 -19.10 15.42
C GLY A 485 26.17 -19.94 14.23
N ALA A 486 27.23 -20.72 14.43
CA ALA A 486 27.39 -21.97 13.70
C ALA A 486 26.33 -22.97 14.21
N THR A 487 25.06 -22.58 14.14
CA THR A 487 23.94 -23.48 13.95
C THR A 487 23.46 -23.24 12.53
N GLY A 488 24.38 -23.34 11.59
CA GLY A 488 24.04 -24.11 10.41
C GLY A 488 23.73 -25.49 10.94
N VAL A 489 22.44 -25.76 11.13
CA VAL A 489 21.93 -27.12 10.99
C VAL A 489 22.70 -27.66 9.79
N PHE A 490 23.54 -28.67 10.02
CA PHE A 490 23.74 -29.62 8.95
C PHE A 490 22.30 -30.03 8.63
N VAL A 491 21.73 -29.44 7.57
CA VAL A 491 21.02 -30.28 6.65
C VAL A 491 22.13 -31.21 6.22
N SER A 492 22.32 -32.29 7.01
CA SER A 492 22.74 -33.56 6.49
C SER A 492 21.98 -33.60 5.19
N GLY A 493 22.71 -33.42 4.09
CA GLY A 493 22.10 -33.46 2.79
C GLY A 493 21.21 -34.67 2.85
N ALA A 494 19.89 -34.44 2.80
CA ALA A 494 18.93 -35.49 2.57
C ALA A 494 19.57 -36.27 1.45
N ALA A 495 20.00 -37.50 1.79
CA ALA A 495 21.10 -38.19 1.16
C ALA A 495 21.03 -37.87 -0.31
N ALA A 496 22.00 -37.08 -0.81
CA ALA A 496 22.10 -36.86 -2.23
C ALA A 496 22.28 -38.27 -2.78
N ARG A 497 21.15 -38.87 -3.18
CA ARG A 497 21.09 -40.16 -3.81
C ARG A 497 22.11 -39.98 -4.91
N LYS A 498 23.23 -40.70 -4.81
CA LYS A 498 24.20 -40.76 -5.89
C LYS A 498 23.40 -41.30 -7.06
N LEU A 499 22.87 -40.38 -7.87
CA LEU A 499 22.39 -40.67 -9.19
C LEU A 499 23.66 -41.05 -9.94
N ASN A 500 23.98 -42.34 -9.90
CA ASN A 500 24.89 -42.97 -10.83
C ASN A 500 24.18 -43.02 -12.19
N ASN A 501 23.85 -41.84 -12.73
CA ASN A 501 23.39 -41.73 -14.09
C ASN A 501 24.45 -40.93 -14.83
N THR A 502 25.26 -41.64 -15.61
CA THR A 502 26.37 -41.09 -16.38
C THR A 502 25.93 -40.14 -17.50
N ASP A 503 24.63 -39.85 -17.63
CA ASP A 503 24.05 -39.03 -18.70
C ASP A 503 23.23 -37.82 -18.20
N ALA A 504 23.57 -37.24 -17.03
CA ALA A 504 22.96 -35.99 -16.60
C ALA A 504 23.66 -34.77 -17.26
N VAL A 505 23.03 -34.18 -18.28
CA VAL A 505 23.48 -32.93 -18.89
C VAL A 505 22.90 -31.75 -18.12
N PHE A 506 23.77 -31.00 -17.43
CA PHE A 506 23.40 -29.76 -16.73
C PHE A 506 23.49 -28.57 -17.68
N ARG A 507 22.42 -27.78 -17.77
CA ARG A 507 22.39 -26.52 -18.52
C ARG A 507 22.44 -25.34 -17.58
N VAL A 508 23.21 -24.31 -17.93
CA VAL A 508 23.40 -23.11 -17.11
C VAL A 508 22.57 -21.96 -17.68
N GLN A 509 21.83 -21.25 -16.82
CA GLN A 509 21.05 -20.08 -17.26
C GLN A 509 21.99 -18.93 -17.60
N VAL A 510 21.99 -18.51 -18.87
CA VAL A 510 22.85 -17.45 -19.41
C VAL A 510 22.21 -16.07 -19.27
N GLY A 511 20.87 -15.99 -19.25
CA GLY A 511 20.17 -14.72 -19.01
C GLY A 511 18.65 -14.83 -19.01
N ALA A 512 17.98 -13.80 -18.47
CA ALA A 512 16.53 -13.68 -18.43
C ALA A 512 16.10 -12.28 -18.86
N PHE A 513 15.28 -12.18 -19.91
CA PHE A 513 14.93 -10.90 -20.53
C PHE A 513 13.43 -10.79 -20.77
N LYS A 514 12.89 -9.61 -20.45
CA LYS A 514 11.47 -9.27 -20.69
C LYS A 514 11.18 -9.01 -22.17
N ASN A 515 12.18 -8.53 -22.91
CA ASN A 515 12.12 -8.32 -24.36
C ASN A 515 13.19 -9.19 -25.04
N GLN A 516 12.91 -9.70 -26.25
CA GLN A 516 13.85 -10.56 -26.96
C GLN A 516 15.15 -9.79 -27.26
N PRO A 517 16.33 -10.33 -26.89
CA PRO A 517 17.61 -9.67 -27.14
C PRO A 517 17.89 -9.56 -28.65
N LYS A 518 18.71 -8.58 -29.04
CA LYS A 518 19.04 -8.34 -30.46
C LYS A 518 19.60 -9.61 -31.12
N ALA A 519 19.19 -9.86 -32.37
CA ALA A 519 19.66 -10.99 -33.15
C ALA A 519 21.21 -11.03 -33.15
N GLY A 520 21.79 -12.13 -32.67
CA GLY A 520 23.25 -12.30 -32.54
C GLY A 520 23.84 -12.06 -31.14
N ALA A 521 23.06 -11.63 -30.14
CA ALA A 521 23.57 -11.41 -28.78
C ALA A 521 24.19 -12.66 -28.10
N PHE A 522 23.83 -13.86 -28.58
CA PHE A 522 24.33 -15.15 -28.10
C PHE A 522 24.92 -16.00 -29.22
N ALA A 523 25.41 -15.38 -30.30
CA ALA A 523 25.94 -16.10 -31.46
C ALA A 523 27.11 -17.04 -31.10
N ASP A 524 27.86 -16.71 -30.05
CA ASP A 524 29.04 -17.47 -29.59
C ASP A 524 28.70 -18.51 -28.49
N VAL A 525 27.42 -18.67 -28.11
CA VAL A 525 27.01 -19.59 -27.05
C VAL A 525 26.41 -20.87 -27.67
N PRO A 526 27.08 -22.03 -27.57
CA PRO A 526 26.59 -23.28 -28.14
C PRO A 526 25.37 -23.83 -27.37
N ASN A 527 24.49 -24.54 -28.06
CA ASN A 527 23.34 -25.27 -27.49
C ASN A 527 22.32 -24.41 -26.70
N LEU A 528 22.15 -23.15 -27.07
CA LEU A 528 21.21 -22.23 -26.40
C LEU A 528 19.74 -22.70 -26.55
N VAL A 529 19.04 -22.83 -25.42
CA VAL A 529 17.60 -23.14 -25.31
C VAL A 529 16.89 -21.99 -24.59
N SER A 530 15.75 -21.55 -25.12
CA SER A 530 14.92 -20.52 -24.49
C SER A 530 13.64 -21.11 -23.91
N ILE A 531 13.33 -20.75 -22.67
CA ILE A 531 12.09 -21.11 -21.97
C ILE A 531 11.35 -19.82 -21.65
N VAL A 532 10.07 -19.73 -22.04
CA VAL A 532 9.19 -18.63 -21.65
C VAL A 532 8.51 -19.02 -20.34
N GLY A 533 8.82 -18.32 -19.25
CA GLY A 533 8.13 -18.54 -17.99
C GLY A 533 6.71 -17.97 -18.01
N GLU A 534 5.83 -18.49 -17.14
CA GLU A 534 4.47 -17.98 -16.94
C GLU A 534 4.44 -16.50 -16.49
N ASP A 535 5.58 -15.99 -15.98
CA ASP A 535 5.82 -14.59 -15.67
C ASP A 535 6.11 -13.70 -16.89
N GLY A 536 6.06 -14.26 -18.10
CA GLY A 536 6.32 -13.56 -19.36
C GLY A 536 7.78 -13.20 -19.59
N ILE A 537 8.71 -13.86 -18.88
CA ILE A 537 10.16 -13.63 -19.00
C ILE A 537 10.80 -14.77 -19.80
N ASN A 538 11.57 -14.41 -20.84
CA ASN A 538 12.33 -15.37 -21.63
C ASN A 538 13.67 -15.66 -20.96
N ARG A 539 13.86 -16.90 -20.50
CA ARG A 539 15.09 -17.40 -19.90
C ARG A 539 15.87 -18.22 -20.90
N PHE A 540 17.17 -17.99 -21.02
CA PHE A 540 18.07 -18.67 -21.94
C PHE A 540 19.04 -19.57 -21.16
N TYR A 541 19.22 -20.81 -21.62
CA TYR A 541 20.06 -21.85 -21.00
C TYR A 541 21.04 -22.40 -22.04
N SER A 542 22.28 -22.67 -21.66
CA SER A 542 23.31 -23.30 -22.51
C SER A 542 23.71 -24.63 -21.91
#